data_AF-A0A2R8B9H5-F1
#
_entry.id   AF-A0A2R8B9H5-F1
#
_cell.length_a   1.000
_cell.length_b   1.000
_cell.length_c   1.000
_cell.angle_alpha   90.00
_cell.angle_beta   90.00
_cell.angle_gamma   90.00
#
_symmetry.space_group_name_H-M   'P 1'
#
loop_
_entity.id
_entity.type
_entity.pdbx_description
1 polymer ?
#
loop_
_entity_poly.entity_id
_entity_poly.type
_entity_poly.pdbx_seq_one_letter_code
_entity_poly.pdbx_strand_id
1 'polypeptide(L)'
;MATGLMMVGMTASAGHTSACTNIWNWMQPPIDTEHIQPAGQQLEGTTGPAQCGMSLLISGARSSHCAYPFEYRADVAQKVFDDLAQLMTHCVGPEVTERTGKNGVNHPDSYDQKTFQAYNGSVSLSLKDKGNLNQTYIFLRFDAAS
;
A
#
# COMPACT_ATOMS: atom_id res chain seq x y z
N MET A 1 -47.59 4.71 17.09
CA MET A 1 -46.72 4.82 15.90
C MET A 1 -45.29 4.73 16.41
N ALA A 2 -44.65 3.58 16.25
CA ALA A 2 -43.26 3.37 16.71
C ALA A 2 -42.37 3.37 15.46
N THR A 3 -41.59 4.43 15.30
CA THR A 3 -40.64 4.58 14.20
C THR A 3 -39.41 3.73 14.50
N GLY A 4 -39.17 2.73 13.66
CA GLY A 4 -38.06 1.80 13.77
C GLY A 4 -36.71 2.49 13.53
N LEU A 5 -35.77 2.24 14.44
CA LEU A 5 -34.35 2.53 14.25
C LEU A 5 -33.74 1.33 13.50
N MET A 6 -33.53 1.45 12.20
CA MET A 6 -32.74 0.46 11.45
C MET A 6 -31.26 0.70 11.73
N MET A 7 -30.63 -0.21 12.46
CA MET A 7 -29.17 -0.32 12.48
C MET A 7 -28.72 -0.84 11.11
N VAL A 8 -28.07 0.00 10.31
CA VAL A 8 -27.32 -0.45 9.14
C VAL A 8 -26.01 -1.07 9.65
N GLY A 9 -26.02 -2.37 9.85
CA GLY A 9 -24.80 -3.14 10.03
C GLY A 9 -24.00 -3.11 8.74
N MET A 10 -22.84 -2.47 8.76
CA MET A 10 -21.84 -2.60 7.70
C MET A 10 -21.41 -4.07 7.63
N THR A 11 -21.83 -4.77 6.59
CA THR A 11 -21.42 -6.16 6.34
C THR A 11 -19.97 -6.16 5.86
N ALA A 12 -19.09 -6.89 6.57
CA ALA A 12 -17.66 -6.97 6.27
C ALA A 12 -17.33 -7.42 4.82
N SER A 13 -18.26 -8.05 4.11
CA SER A 13 -18.08 -8.46 2.71
C SER A 13 -18.08 -7.29 1.71
N ALA A 14 -18.81 -6.21 2.01
CA ALA A 14 -18.82 -5.01 1.17
C ALA A 14 -17.48 -4.25 1.25
N GLY A 15 -16.83 -4.28 2.42
CA GLY A 15 -15.55 -3.61 2.66
C GLY A 15 -14.38 -4.24 1.89
N HIS A 16 -14.31 -5.58 1.83
CA HIS A 16 -13.24 -6.24 1.06
C HIS A 16 -13.43 -6.07 -0.46
N THR A 17 -14.67 -6.07 -0.94
CA THR A 17 -14.94 -5.91 -2.39
C THR A 17 -14.57 -4.51 -2.87
N SER A 18 -14.91 -3.47 -2.08
CA SER A 18 -14.51 -2.09 -2.39
C SER A 18 -13.00 -1.89 -2.25
N ALA A 19 -12.37 -2.50 -1.24
CA ALA A 19 -10.91 -2.44 -1.05
C ALA A 19 -10.14 -3.08 -2.22
N CYS A 20 -10.55 -4.28 -2.67
CA CYS A 20 -9.94 -4.90 -3.83
C CYS A 20 -10.16 -4.07 -5.10
N THR A 21 -11.37 -3.54 -5.31
CA THR A 21 -11.66 -2.66 -6.46
C THR A 21 -10.72 -1.44 -6.47
N ASN A 22 -10.46 -0.83 -5.32
CA ASN A 22 -9.53 0.30 -5.21
C ASN A 22 -8.09 -0.10 -5.54
N ILE A 23 -7.64 -1.28 -5.09
CA ILE A 23 -6.32 -1.82 -5.44
C ILE A 23 -6.21 -2.07 -6.95
N TRP A 24 -7.22 -2.72 -7.53
CA TRP A 24 -7.27 -2.99 -8.96
C TRP A 24 -7.24 -1.71 -9.79
N ASN A 25 -8.02 -0.70 -9.39
CA ASN A 25 -8.03 0.62 -10.03
C ASN A 25 -6.68 1.31 -9.91
N TRP A 26 -5.99 1.20 -8.77
CA TRP A 26 -4.65 1.80 -8.60
C TRP A 26 -3.59 1.16 -9.52
N MET A 27 -3.74 -0.13 -9.83
CA MET A 27 -2.86 -0.84 -10.78
C MET A 27 -3.21 -0.58 -12.25
N GLN A 28 -4.33 0.08 -12.56
CA GLN A 28 -4.62 0.45 -13.95
C GLN A 28 -3.81 1.70 -14.35
N PRO A 29 -3.37 1.81 -15.61
CA PRO A 29 -2.85 3.08 -16.12
C PRO A 29 -3.94 4.14 -15.99
N PRO A 30 -3.64 5.35 -15.49
CA PRO A 30 -4.66 6.37 -15.36
C PRO A 30 -5.20 6.75 -16.75
N ILE A 31 -6.53 6.79 -16.87
CA ILE A 31 -7.23 7.13 -18.12
C ILE A 31 -6.99 8.61 -18.47
N ASP A 32 -6.62 9.44 -17.49
CA ASP A 32 -6.15 10.81 -17.62
C ASP A 32 -5.15 11.18 -16.51
N THR A 33 -4.24 12.12 -16.76
CA THR A 33 -3.25 12.57 -15.78
C THR A 33 -3.84 13.44 -14.65
N GLU A 34 -5.14 13.76 -14.72
CA GLU A 34 -5.84 14.63 -13.78
C GLU A 34 -6.60 13.84 -12.68
N HIS A 35 -6.98 12.57 -12.93
CA HIS A 35 -7.62 11.71 -11.93
C HIS A 35 -6.67 10.62 -11.41
N ILE A 36 -5.45 11.03 -11.02
CA ILE A 36 -4.57 10.19 -10.21
C ILE A 36 -5.13 10.17 -8.78
N GLN A 37 -6.16 9.36 -8.54
CA GLN A 37 -6.43 8.84 -7.19
C GLN A 37 -6.33 7.32 -7.14
N PRO A 38 -5.11 6.80 -7.10
CA PRO A 38 -4.91 5.39 -6.85
C PRO A 38 -4.35 5.34 -5.40
N ALA A 39 -5.06 4.74 -4.46
CA ALA A 39 -4.66 4.62 -3.04
C ALA A 39 -4.59 5.94 -2.21
N GLY A 40 -5.33 6.98 -2.61
CA GLY A 40 -5.42 8.28 -1.91
C GLY A 40 -6.21 8.29 -0.59
N GLN A 41 -6.51 7.12 -0.02
CA GLN A 41 -7.11 7.06 1.31
C GLN A 41 -5.99 7.22 2.34
N GLN A 42 -6.11 8.24 3.18
CA GLN A 42 -5.22 8.42 4.31
C GLN A 42 -5.29 7.16 5.18
N LEU A 43 -4.13 6.56 5.44
CA LEU A 43 -4.04 5.42 6.36
C LEU A 43 -4.08 5.95 7.79
N GLU A 44 -4.77 5.23 8.67
CA GLU A 44 -4.81 5.56 10.08
C GLU A 44 -3.40 5.58 10.67
N GLY A 45 -3.09 6.56 11.50
CA GLY A 45 -1.77 6.72 12.12
C GLY A 45 -0.72 7.44 11.27
N THR A 46 -1.07 7.88 10.05
CA THR A 46 -0.15 8.69 9.24
C THR A 46 0.06 10.09 9.82
N THR A 47 1.29 10.60 9.71
CA THR A 47 1.70 11.94 10.18
C THR A 47 1.49 13.04 9.13
N GLY A 48 1.06 12.66 7.91
CA GLY A 48 0.85 13.57 6.80
C GLY A 48 0.13 12.88 5.63
N PRO A 49 -0.19 13.63 4.57
CA PRO A 49 -0.86 13.08 3.40
C PRO A 49 0.02 12.04 2.70
N ALA A 50 -0.63 11.05 2.08
CA ALA A 50 0.04 10.11 1.19
C ALA A 50 0.66 10.87 0.00
N GLN A 51 1.90 10.54 -0.34
CA GLN A 51 2.58 11.09 -1.51
C GLN A 51 2.56 10.05 -2.61
N CYS A 52 1.68 10.25 -3.60
CA CYS A 52 1.54 9.34 -4.73
C CYS A 52 2.02 9.97 -6.03
N GLY A 53 2.48 9.13 -6.95
CA GLY A 53 2.99 9.57 -8.25
C GLY A 53 3.19 8.42 -9.23
N MET A 54 3.62 8.80 -10.43
CA MET A 54 4.04 7.87 -11.47
C MET A 54 5.48 8.14 -11.85
N SER A 55 6.18 7.09 -12.26
CA SER A 55 7.54 7.15 -12.79
C SER A 55 7.69 6.19 -13.96
N LEU A 56 8.77 6.36 -14.71
CA LEU A 56 9.19 5.42 -15.75
C LEU A 56 10.38 4.62 -15.24
N LEU A 57 10.30 3.30 -15.38
CA LEU A 57 11.43 2.41 -15.18
C LEU A 57 12.39 2.50 -16.37
N ILE A 58 13.63 2.05 -16.18
CA ILE A 58 14.65 2.02 -17.25
C ILE A 58 14.18 1.19 -18.45
N SER A 59 13.32 0.19 -18.22
CA SER A 59 12.68 -0.60 -19.28
C SER A 59 11.66 0.16 -20.12
N GLY A 60 11.31 1.41 -19.74
CA GLY A 60 10.20 2.17 -20.31
C GLY A 60 8.83 1.80 -19.70
N ALA A 61 8.76 0.77 -18.85
CA ALA A 61 7.55 0.43 -18.13
C ALA A 61 7.15 1.53 -17.14
N ARG A 62 5.84 1.70 -16.94
CA ARG A 62 5.30 2.66 -15.96
C ARG A 62 5.29 2.06 -14.55
N SER A 63 5.54 2.91 -13.57
CA SER A 63 5.50 2.56 -12.16
C SER A 63 4.67 3.55 -11.36
N SER A 64 3.55 3.09 -10.82
CA SER A 64 2.69 3.85 -9.90
C SER A 64 3.18 3.62 -8.48
N HIS A 65 3.33 4.66 -7.67
CA HIS A 65 3.81 4.51 -6.29
C HIS A 65 3.12 5.48 -5.34
N CYS A 66 3.00 5.07 -4.08
CA CYS A 66 2.52 5.86 -2.96
C CYS A 66 3.45 5.67 -1.75
N ALA A 67 3.65 6.75 -1.00
CA ALA A 67 4.40 6.76 0.24
C ALA A 67 3.53 7.35 1.38
N TYR A 68 3.44 6.61 2.49
CA TYR A 68 2.64 6.97 3.66
C TYR A 68 3.58 7.23 4.84
N PRO A 69 3.67 8.46 5.35
CA PRO A 69 4.55 8.79 6.46
C PRO A 69 3.88 8.47 7.81
N PHE A 70 4.66 7.92 8.73
CA PHE A 70 4.30 7.61 10.12
C PHE A 70 5.37 8.18 11.06
N GLU A 71 5.03 8.29 12.34
CA GLU A 71 6.02 8.53 13.40
C GLU A 71 7.09 7.43 13.36
N TYR A 72 8.33 7.79 13.70
CA TYR A 72 9.46 6.85 13.68
C TYR A 72 9.19 5.63 14.56
N ARG A 73 9.30 4.44 13.97
CA ARG A 73 9.08 3.13 14.59
C ARG A 73 7.72 2.99 15.28
N ALA A 74 6.70 3.65 14.77
CA ALA A 74 5.36 3.53 15.33
C ALA A 74 4.78 2.13 15.08
N ASP A 75 4.29 1.48 16.14
CA ASP A 75 3.67 0.14 16.05
C ASP A 75 2.48 0.11 15.07
N VAL A 76 1.77 1.25 14.93
CA VAL A 76 0.67 1.40 13.97
C VAL A 76 1.15 1.25 12.52
N ALA A 77 2.39 1.65 12.19
CA ALA A 77 2.94 1.48 10.85
C ALA A 77 3.16 0.00 10.53
N GLN A 78 3.66 -0.78 11.49
CA GLN A 78 3.80 -2.24 11.34
C GLN A 78 2.44 -2.90 11.15
N LYS A 79 1.46 -2.55 11.99
CA LYS A 79 0.10 -3.09 11.87
C LYS A 79 -0.52 -2.80 10.50
N VAL A 80 -0.40 -1.56 10.02
CA VAL A 80 -0.92 -1.16 8.70
C VAL A 80 -0.19 -1.90 7.58
N PHE A 81 1.12 -2.10 7.70
CA PHE A 81 1.88 -2.91 6.74
C PHE A 81 1.37 -4.36 6.69
N ASP A 82 1.13 -4.98 7.84
CA ASP A 82 0.62 -6.35 7.92
C ASP A 82 -0.80 -6.45 7.36
N ASP A 83 -1.67 -5.49 7.67
CA ASP A 83 -3.05 -5.42 7.15
C ASP A 83 -3.05 -5.24 5.62
N LEU A 84 -2.19 -4.37 5.08
CA LEU A 84 -2.02 -4.19 3.65
C LEU A 84 -1.47 -5.45 2.97
N ALA A 85 -0.54 -6.15 3.61
CA ALA A 85 0.00 -7.40 3.08
C ALA A 85 -1.09 -8.49 2.99
N GLN A 86 -1.95 -8.61 4.00
CA GLN A 86 -3.10 -9.51 3.97
C GLN A 86 -4.09 -9.11 2.86
N LEU A 87 -4.36 -7.81 2.72
CA LEU A 87 -5.24 -7.31 1.68
C LEU A 87 -4.67 -7.56 0.26
N MET A 88 -3.37 -7.37 0.05
CA MET A 88 -2.71 -7.70 -1.22
C MET A 88 -2.76 -9.20 -1.50
N THR A 89 -2.55 -10.03 -0.47
CA THR A 89 -2.69 -11.49 -0.60
C THR A 89 -4.10 -11.87 -1.04
N HIS A 90 -5.11 -11.22 -0.48
CA HIS A 90 -6.51 -11.46 -0.81
C HIS A 90 -6.90 -10.96 -2.20
N CYS A 91 -6.48 -9.75 -2.57
CA CYS A 91 -6.95 -9.08 -3.79
C CYS A 91 -6.09 -9.36 -5.03
N VAL A 92 -4.78 -9.54 -4.87
CA VAL A 92 -3.81 -9.69 -5.97
C VAL A 92 -3.40 -11.14 -6.14
N GLY A 93 -3.09 -11.82 -5.04
CA GLY A 93 -2.60 -13.20 -5.03
C GLY A 93 -1.45 -13.40 -4.05
N PRO A 94 -0.89 -14.62 -3.96
CA PRO A 94 0.12 -14.94 -2.97
C PRO A 94 1.39 -14.09 -3.14
N GLU A 95 2.06 -13.84 -2.01
CA GLU A 95 3.39 -13.24 -1.99
C GLU A 95 4.38 -14.14 -2.76
N VAL A 96 5.18 -13.54 -3.64
CA VAL A 96 6.18 -14.24 -4.45
C VAL A 96 7.60 -14.06 -3.90
N THR A 97 7.84 -13.07 -3.03
CA THR A 97 9.14 -12.87 -2.40
C THR A 97 9.00 -12.05 -1.12
N GLU A 98 9.38 -12.65 0.01
CA GLU A 98 9.60 -11.97 1.28
C GLU A 98 11.08 -11.61 1.39
N ARG A 99 11.38 -10.31 1.50
CA ARG A 99 12.71 -9.82 1.86
C ARG A 99 12.61 -9.04 3.16
N THR A 100 12.94 -9.70 4.26
CA THR A 100 13.19 -9.05 5.54
C THR A 100 14.65 -8.65 5.59
N GLY A 101 14.91 -7.35 5.68
CA GLY A 101 16.25 -6.77 5.72
C GLY A 101 16.94 -6.92 7.06
N LYS A 102 17.01 -8.13 7.64
CA LYS A 102 17.93 -8.42 8.77
C LYS A 102 19.31 -8.81 8.27
N ASN A 103 19.83 -8.08 7.27
CA ASN A 103 21.16 -8.32 6.74
C ASN A 103 22.21 -7.81 7.73
N GLY A 104 22.56 -8.63 8.74
CA GLY A 104 23.86 -8.78 9.46
C GLY A 104 24.70 -7.56 9.89
N VAL A 105 24.27 -6.35 9.57
CA VAL A 105 24.94 -5.07 9.80
C VAL A 105 23.89 -4.24 10.52
N ASN A 106 24.22 -3.75 11.72
CA ASN A 106 23.32 -2.97 12.57
C ASN A 106 23.07 -1.58 11.96
N HIS A 107 22.38 -1.53 10.83
CA HIS A 107 21.99 -0.30 10.16
C HIS A 107 20.75 0.29 10.86
N PRO A 108 20.72 1.60 11.15
CA PRO A 108 19.60 2.21 11.88
C PRO A 108 18.29 2.22 11.08
N ASP A 109 18.39 2.11 9.76
CA ASP A 109 17.23 1.94 8.87
C ASP A 109 16.93 0.45 8.72
N SER A 110 15.79 0.03 9.29
CA SER A 110 15.20 -1.28 9.05
C SER A 110 14.36 -1.26 7.77
N TYR A 111 14.21 -2.42 7.14
CA TYR A 111 13.39 -2.56 5.93
C TYR A 111 12.73 -3.94 5.88
N ASP A 112 11.42 -3.95 5.73
CA ASP A 112 10.63 -5.14 5.40
C ASP A 112 9.96 -4.92 4.04
N GLN A 113 9.98 -5.94 3.18
CA GLN A 113 9.30 -5.88 1.90
C GLN A 113 8.66 -7.21 1.51
N LYS A 114 7.46 -7.07 0.98
CA LYS A 114 6.67 -8.13 0.37
C LYS A 114 6.42 -7.78 -1.09
N THR A 115 6.53 -8.77 -1.96
CA THR A 115 6.31 -8.61 -3.40
C THR A 115 5.23 -9.58 -3.86
N PHE A 116 4.31 -9.10 -4.69
CA PHE A 116 3.18 -9.85 -5.23
C PHE A 116 3.23 -9.82 -6.75
N GLN A 117 2.80 -10.91 -7.38
CA GLN A 117 2.65 -10.98 -8.83
C GLN A 117 1.20 -10.66 -9.20
N ALA A 118 0.99 -9.54 -9.89
CA ALA A 118 -0.29 -9.19 -10.48
C ALA A 118 -0.36 -9.72 -11.93
N TYR A 119 -1.56 -9.73 -12.53
CA TYR A 119 -1.73 -10.22 -13.90
C TYR A 119 -1.01 -9.37 -14.95
N ASN A 120 -0.83 -8.07 -14.67
CA ASN A 120 -0.25 -7.07 -15.60
C ASN A 120 1.02 -6.39 -15.03
N GLY A 121 1.69 -6.99 -14.05
CA GLY A 121 2.86 -6.37 -13.44
C GLY A 121 3.22 -6.96 -12.07
N SER A 122 4.00 -6.23 -11.30
CA SER A 122 4.38 -6.62 -9.93
C SER A 122 4.02 -5.52 -8.94
N VAL A 123 3.55 -5.91 -7.77
CA VAL A 123 3.29 -5.01 -6.65
C VAL A 123 4.37 -5.23 -5.59
N SER A 124 5.01 -4.17 -5.13
CA SER A 124 5.89 -4.18 -3.97
C SER A 124 5.30 -3.33 -2.84
N LEU A 125 5.22 -3.91 -1.65
CA LEU A 125 4.86 -3.25 -0.40
C LEU A 125 6.09 -3.27 0.50
N SER A 126 6.52 -2.13 1.02
CA SER A 126 7.67 -2.07 1.93
C SER A 126 7.45 -1.13 3.10
N LEU A 127 7.87 -1.55 4.30
CA LEU A 127 8.01 -0.72 5.49
C LEU A 127 9.49 -0.33 5.61
N LYS A 128 9.77 0.97 5.78
CA LYS A 128 11.14 1.48 5.90
C LYS A 128 11.24 2.51 7.02
N ASP A 129 12.13 2.28 7.95
CA ASP A 129 12.55 3.31 8.89
C ASP A 129 13.58 4.22 8.22
N LYS A 130 13.42 5.53 8.36
CA LYS A 130 14.39 6.53 7.89
C LYS A 130 14.87 7.34 9.08
N GLY A 131 15.93 6.88 9.74
CA GLY A 131 16.41 7.46 11.00
C GLY A 131 16.81 8.93 10.87
N ASN A 132 17.39 9.31 9.73
CA ASN A 132 17.76 10.70 9.44
C ASN A 132 16.57 11.65 9.27
N LEU A 133 15.39 11.12 8.95
CA LEU A 133 14.14 11.88 8.84
C LEU A 133 13.27 11.77 10.10
N ASN A 134 13.67 10.91 11.06
CA ASN A 134 12.84 10.52 12.20
C ASN A 134 11.42 10.12 11.77
N GLN A 135 11.33 9.29 10.73
CA GLN A 135 10.06 8.85 10.15
C GLN A 135 10.11 7.39 9.72
N THR A 136 8.96 6.73 9.80
CA THR A 136 8.73 5.42 9.18
C THR A 136 7.82 5.59 7.99
N TYR A 137 8.10 4.89 6.91
CA TYR A 137 7.33 4.97 5.68
C TYR A 137 6.83 3.60 5.25
N ILE A 138 5.56 3.55 4.86
CA ILE A 138 5.05 2.47 4.02
C ILE A 138 5.10 2.95 2.58
N PHE A 139 5.74 2.17 1.71
CA PHE A 139 5.72 2.37 0.27
C PHE A 139 4.93 1.27 -0.40
N LEU A 140 4.00 1.66 -1.26
CA LEU A 140 3.27 0.77 -2.14
C LEU A 140 3.60 1.14 -3.58
N ARG A 141 4.03 0.18 -4.40
CA ARG A 141 4.43 0.43 -5.79
C ARG A 141 3.96 -0.68 -6.70
N PHE A 142 3.44 -0.31 -7.87
CA PHE A 142 3.06 -1.21 -8.94
C PHE A 142 3.91 -0.90 -10.17
N ASP A 143 4.65 -1.89 -10.63
CA ASP A 143 5.46 -1.83 -11.85
C ASP A 143 4.70 -2.61 -12.94
N ALA A 144 4.22 -1.91 -13.97
CA ALA A 144 3.51 -2.55 -15.07
C ALA A 144 4.45 -3.47 -15.86
N ALA A 145 3.91 -4.56 -16.41
CA ALA A 145 4.63 -5.39 -17.36
C ALA A 145 4.97 -4.56 -18.62
N SER A 146 6.20 -4.70 -19.09
CA SER A 146 6.70 -4.08 -20.33
C SER A 146 6.25 -4.85 -21.57
#